data_AF-A0A852X0J4-F1
#
_entry.id   AF-A0A852X0J4-F1
#
_cell.length_a   1.000
_cell.length_b   1.000
_cell.length_c   1.000
_cell.angle_alpha   90.00
_cell.angle_beta   90.00
_cell.angle_gamma   90.00
#
_symmetry.space_group_name_H-M   'P 1'
#
loop_
_entity.id
_entity.type
_entity.pdbx_description
1 polymer ?
#
loop_
_entity_poly.entity_id
_entity_poly.type
_entity_poly.pdbx_seq_one_letter_code
_entity_poly.pdbx_strand_id
1 'polypeptide(L)'
;MSRYVALGDSYAAGVGAGERRGWSWRTDAGYPLDVARATGLDLAYEAVLGATCADVRDGQLGRLGPETELVSITVGGNDAGFVPVLLEVVHPAWVSDADAVIDEALATIRDELPGRLQRLLAQVRAAAPGARLVVTGYPRLFNEVSDCSPFTFVTVAEMRRLTTVADALAEAVLAAADDGGADGVDVRAPFDGHQVCDDDAWLHGLSWPVPESYHPNGAGHRGYATSVLSALGLDIAAAEGVSPPDVVDGSCVGSAPGFELPDLVSPRSLRGAAACGLDPDRVARLGRAVQDDGRPENERVEEAGELQAMHEEVARG
;
A
#
# COMPACT_ATOMS: atom_id res chain seq x y z
N MET A 1 18.23 -26.26 6.87
CA MET A 1 17.48 -26.00 5.63
C MET A 1 17.69 -24.53 5.31
N SER A 2 18.06 -24.25 4.07
CA SER A 2 18.26 -22.89 3.56
C SER A 2 16.94 -22.13 3.57
N ARG A 3 16.92 -20.92 4.12
CA ARG A 3 15.67 -20.19 4.38
C ARG A 3 15.66 -18.81 3.72
N TYR A 4 14.52 -18.50 3.10
CA TYR A 4 14.10 -17.14 2.76
C TYR A 4 13.13 -16.63 3.83
N VAL A 5 13.38 -15.44 4.37
CA VAL A 5 12.48 -14.77 5.32
C VAL A 5 11.87 -13.52 4.67
N ALA A 6 10.55 -13.50 4.51
CA ALA A 6 9.83 -12.35 3.97
C ALA A 6 9.21 -11.53 5.11
N LEU A 7 9.77 -10.35 5.35
CA LEU A 7 9.36 -9.40 6.37
C LEU A 7 8.59 -8.24 5.73
N GLY A 8 7.83 -7.50 6.53
CA GLY A 8 7.27 -6.22 6.12
C GLY A 8 5.78 -6.07 6.41
N ASP A 9 5.18 -5.17 5.65
CA ASP A 9 3.79 -4.77 5.76
C ASP A 9 2.86 -5.53 4.78
N SER A 10 1.73 -4.92 4.43
CA SER A 10 0.72 -5.48 3.54
C SER A 10 1.22 -5.75 2.12
N TYR A 11 2.14 -4.94 1.59
CA TYR A 11 2.71 -5.16 0.25
C TYR A 11 3.62 -6.39 0.25
N ALA A 12 4.32 -6.64 1.35
CA ALA A 12 5.05 -7.89 1.54
C ALA A 12 4.12 -9.07 1.84
N ALA A 13 3.02 -8.87 2.57
CA ALA A 13 2.05 -9.91 2.89
C ALA A 13 1.22 -10.37 1.67
N GLY A 14 1.19 -9.62 0.57
CA GLY A 14 0.42 -10.02 -0.60
C GLY A 14 -1.04 -9.59 -0.56
N VAL A 15 -1.38 -8.57 0.23
CA VAL A 15 -2.75 -8.02 0.30
C VAL A 15 -3.20 -7.62 -1.11
N GLY A 16 -4.38 -8.06 -1.52
CA GLY A 16 -4.92 -7.77 -2.86
C GLY A 16 -4.52 -8.79 -3.94
N ALA A 17 -3.56 -9.68 -3.68
CA ALA A 17 -3.11 -10.67 -4.67
C ALA A 17 -4.05 -11.87 -4.83
N GLY A 18 -4.91 -12.14 -3.85
CA GLY A 18 -5.76 -13.32 -3.78
C GLY A 18 -6.35 -13.54 -2.39
N GLU A 19 -6.82 -14.76 -2.12
CA GLU A 19 -7.48 -15.07 -0.85
C GLU A 19 -6.53 -14.89 0.35
N ARG A 20 -6.98 -14.11 1.34
CA ARG A 20 -6.22 -13.87 2.57
C ARG A 20 -6.20 -15.08 3.49
N ARG A 21 -5.06 -15.30 4.15
CA ARG A 21 -4.86 -16.28 5.23
C ARG A 21 -4.87 -15.57 6.58
N GLY A 22 -5.91 -15.81 7.36
CA GLY A 22 -6.01 -15.29 8.73
C GLY A 22 -5.96 -13.75 8.80
N TRP A 23 -5.55 -13.24 9.97
CA TRP A 23 -5.50 -11.80 10.25
C TRP A 23 -4.19 -11.13 9.81
N SER A 24 -3.18 -11.89 9.41
CA SER A 24 -1.95 -11.32 8.84
C SER A 24 -2.16 -10.79 7.43
N TRP A 25 -3.26 -11.21 6.79
CA TRP A 25 -3.57 -10.96 5.38
C TRP A 25 -2.51 -11.46 4.41
N ARG A 26 -1.73 -12.47 4.82
CA ARG A 26 -0.83 -13.16 3.90
C ARG A 26 -1.64 -13.85 2.81
N THR A 27 -1.16 -13.84 1.57
CA THR A 27 -1.79 -14.57 0.48
C THR A 27 -0.83 -15.55 -0.18
N ASP A 28 -1.36 -16.60 -0.80
CA ASP A 28 -0.57 -17.58 -1.58
C ASP A 28 -0.15 -17.04 -2.97
N ALA A 29 -0.56 -15.81 -3.28
CA ALA A 29 -0.27 -15.07 -4.51
C ALA A 29 0.61 -13.82 -4.27
N GLY A 30 1.07 -13.59 -3.04
CA GLY A 30 2.02 -12.52 -2.74
C GLY A 30 3.40 -12.79 -3.36
N TYR A 31 4.11 -11.72 -3.70
CA TYR A 31 5.42 -11.81 -4.37
C TYR A 31 6.45 -12.71 -3.66
N PRO A 32 6.48 -12.85 -2.31
CA PRO A 32 7.43 -13.75 -1.66
C PRO A 32 7.28 -15.21 -2.09
N LEU A 33 6.08 -15.66 -2.47
CA LEU A 33 5.89 -17.04 -2.92
C LEU A 33 6.60 -17.31 -4.25
N ASP A 34 6.54 -16.38 -5.19
CA ASP A 34 7.23 -16.51 -6.48
C ASP A 34 8.75 -16.41 -6.32
N VAL A 35 9.22 -15.53 -5.43
CA VAL A 35 10.65 -15.45 -5.09
C VAL A 35 11.13 -16.77 -4.46
N ALA A 36 10.35 -17.34 -3.54
CA ALA A 36 10.68 -18.61 -2.91
C ALA A 36 10.70 -19.78 -3.92
N ARG A 37 9.73 -19.82 -4.85
CA ARG A 37 9.69 -20.81 -5.95
C ARG A 37 10.93 -20.71 -6.85
N ALA A 38 11.26 -19.51 -7.32
CA ALA A 38 12.39 -19.30 -8.22
C ALA A 38 13.76 -19.56 -7.57
N THR A 39 13.88 -19.33 -6.27
CA THR A 39 15.12 -19.58 -5.51
C THR A 39 15.22 -21.01 -4.97
N GLY A 40 14.10 -21.73 -4.86
CA GLY A 40 14.03 -23.05 -4.23
C GLY A 40 14.21 -23.03 -2.71
N LEU A 41 14.09 -21.86 -2.08
CA LEU A 41 14.25 -21.68 -0.63
C LEU A 41 12.94 -21.89 0.12
N ASP A 42 13.01 -22.51 1.30
CA ASP A 42 11.87 -22.58 2.22
C ASP A 42 11.51 -21.17 2.72
N LEU A 43 10.21 -20.85 2.74
CA LEU A 43 9.73 -19.52 3.06
C LEU A 43 9.27 -19.45 4.51
N ALA A 44 9.95 -18.64 5.32
CA ALA A 44 9.36 -18.08 6.53
C ALA A 44 8.62 -16.79 6.17
N TYR A 45 7.30 -16.86 6.13
CA TYR A 45 6.45 -15.74 5.73
C TYR A 45 6.04 -14.96 6.97
N GLU A 46 6.71 -13.85 7.25
CA GLU A 46 6.54 -13.08 8.49
C GLU A 46 5.75 -11.79 8.28
N ALA A 47 5.68 -11.25 7.06
CA ALA A 47 4.99 -10.00 6.74
C ALA A 47 3.53 -9.96 7.22
N VAL A 48 3.04 -8.78 7.63
CA VAL A 48 1.72 -8.59 8.23
C VAL A 48 1.11 -7.28 7.75
N LEU A 49 -0.16 -7.28 7.38
CA LEU A 49 -0.92 -6.05 7.14
C LEU A 49 -0.68 -5.03 8.26
N GLY A 50 -0.26 -3.83 7.86
CA GLY A 50 -0.14 -2.71 8.78
C GLY A 50 1.10 -2.64 9.65
N ALA A 51 2.07 -3.53 9.43
CA ALA A 51 3.32 -3.45 10.16
C ALA A 51 4.05 -2.12 9.88
N THR A 52 4.48 -1.49 10.96
CA THR A 52 5.49 -0.42 10.96
C THR A 52 6.89 -1.02 11.11
N CYS A 53 7.93 -0.20 10.96
CA CYS A 53 9.31 -0.60 11.24
C CYS A 53 9.49 -1.12 12.68
N ALA A 54 8.72 -0.58 13.63
CA ALA A 54 8.72 -1.06 15.00
C ALA A 54 8.08 -2.45 15.12
N ASP A 55 6.96 -2.70 14.45
CA ASP A 55 6.29 -4.01 14.47
C ASP A 55 7.15 -5.09 13.83
N VAL A 56 7.83 -4.78 12.71
CA VAL A 56 8.76 -5.73 12.08
C VAL A 56 9.88 -6.09 13.05
N ARG A 57 10.50 -5.08 13.70
CA ARG A 57 11.56 -5.31 14.69
C ARG A 57 11.08 -6.19 15.85
N ASP A 58 9.91 -5.89 16.39
CA ASP A 58 9.45 -6.47 17.65
C ASP A 58 8.71 -7.81 17.45
N GLY A 59 8.21 -8.08 16.23
CA GLY A 59 7.32 -9.22 15.97
C GLY A 59 7.70 -10.15 14.80
N GLN A 60 8.56 -9.73 13.87
CA GLN A 60 8.80 -10.48 12.62
C GLN A 60 10.23 -11.06 12.48
N LEU A 61 11.16 -10.70 13.38
CA LEU A 61 12.56 -11.15 13.28
C LEU A 61 12.80 -12.59 13.78
N GLY A 62 11.79 -13.26 14.34
CA GLY A 62 11.94 -14.50 15.11
C GLY A 62 12.41 -15.72 14.30
N ARG A 63 12.34 -15.68 12.97
CA ARG A 63 12.81 -16.74 12.07
C ARG A 63 14.13 -16.44 11.37
N LEU A 64 14.73 -15.28 11.63
CA LEU A 64 16.07 -14.95 11.18
C LEU A 64 17.10 -15.75 11.97
N GLY A 65 18.15 -16.21 11.29
CA GLY A 65 19.25 -16.93 11.90
C GLY A 65 20.44 -17.11 10.95
N PRO A 66 21.51 -17.78 11.39
CA PRO A 66 22.68 -18.03 10.57
C PRO A 66 22.41 -18.85 9.30
N GLU A 67 21.30 -19.60 9.25
CA GLU A 67 20.84 -20.37 8.09
C GLU A 67 20.00 -19.58 7.08
N THR A 68 19.67 -18.32 7.40
CA THR A 68 18.95 -17.43 6.48
C THR A 68 19.87 -17.04 5.33
N GLU A 69 19.42 -17.30 4.10
CA GLU A 69 20.16 -16.97 2.88
C GLU A 69 19.62 -15.71 2.20
N LEU A 70 18.31 -15.49 2.30
CA LEU A 70 17.62 -14.36 1.70
C LEU A 70 16.66 -13.73 2.70
N VAL A 71 16.63 -12.40 2.73
CA VAL A 71 15.60 -11.60 3.40
C VAL A 71 15.07 -10.59 2.41
N SER A 72 13.74 -10.47 2.33
CA SER A 72 13.10 -9.36 1.62
C SER A 72 12.27 -8.53 2.61
N ILE A 73 12.27 -7.21 2.45
CA ILE A 73 11.49 -6.30 3.30
C ILE A 73 10.75 -5.27 2.44
N THR A 74 9.46 -5.10 2.70
CA THR A 74 8.67 -3.93 2.26
C THR A 74 8.04 -3.30 3.49
N VAL A 75 8.54 -2.13 3.91
CA VAL A 75 8.04 -1.45 5.12
C VAL A 75 8.36 0.04 5.06
N GLY A 76 7.56 0.83 5.77
CA GLY A 76 7.74 2.27 5.92
C GLY A 76 6.50 3.08 5.54
N GLY A 77 5.61 2.54 4.70
CA GLY A 77 4.36 3.22 4.32
C GLY A 77 3.46 3.53 5.52
N ASN A 78 3.32 2.57 6.45
CA ASN A 78 2.55 2.78 7.68
C ASN A 78 3.24 3.79 8.63
N ASP A 79 4.58 3.77 8.70
CA ASP A 79 5.36 4.73 9.49
C ASP A 79 5.20 6.17 9.00
N ALA A 80 5.08 6.34 7.67
CA ALA A 80 4.93 7.62 6.99
C ALA A 80 3.52 8.21 7.12
N GLY A 81 2.54 7.48 7.65
CA GLY A 81 1.16 7.95 7.71
C GLY A 81 0.41 7.86 6.38
N PHE A 82 0.81 6.95 5.48
CA PHE A 82 0.21 6.83 4.15
C PHE A 82 -1.27 6.42 4.19
N VAL A 83 -1.68 5.58 5.15
CA VAL A 83 -3.11 5.21 5.33
C VAL A 83 -3.95 6.42 5.75
N PRO A 84 -3.59 7.21 6.78
CA PRO A 84 -4.24 8.50 7.06
C PRO A 84 -4.33 9.42 5.84
N VAL A 85 -3.26 9.56 5.06
CA VAL A 85 -3.27 10.37 3.83
C VAL A 85 -4.33 9.87 2.85
N LEU A 86 -4.35 8.56 2.56
CA LEU A 86 -5.34 7.95 1.67
C LEU A 86 -6.77 8.12 2.20
N LEU A 87 -6.98 8.02 3.51
CA LEU A 87 -8.27 8.23 4.13
C LEU A 87 -8.77 9.66 3.94
N GLU A 88 -7.91 10.67 4.04
CA GLU A 88 -8.33 12.06 3.93
C GLU A 88 -8.56 12.49 2.47
N VAL A 89 -7.73 12.04 1.51
CA VAL A 89 -7.89 12.40 0.08
C VAL A 89 -9.13 11.78 -0.57
N VAL A 90 -9.67 10.69 -0.02
CA VAL A 90 -10.92 10.12 -0.54
C VAL A 90 -12.14 10.88 -0.07
N HIS A 91 -12.03 11.77 0.91
CA HIS A 91 -13.15 12.59 1.37
C HIS A 91 -13.38 13.78 0.44
N PRO A 92 -14.64 14.25 0.32
CA PRO A 92 -14.89 15.47 -0.43
C PRO A 92 -14.33 16.70 0.29
N ALA A 93 -13.99 17.75 -0.48
CA ALA A 93 -13.29 18.94 0.00
C ALA A 93 -14.05 19.73 1.09
N TRP A 94 -15.37 19.55 1.21
CA TRP A 94 -16.14 20.15 2.30
C TRP A 94 -16.01 19.39 3.64
N VAL A 95 -15.37 18.20 3.65
CA VAL A 95 -15.20 17.36 4.84
C VAL A 95 -13.77 17.39 5.36
N SER A 96 -12.80 17.43 4.45
CA SER A 96 -11.39 17.42 4.79
C SER A 96 -10.57 18.31 3.87
N ASP A 97 -9.50 18.84 4.46
CA ASP A 97 -8.37 19.44 3.76
C ASP A 97 -7.21 18.45 3.86
N ALA A 98 -6.98 17.71 2.78
CA ALA A 98 -5.93 16.70 2.71
C ALA A 98 -4.52 17.32 2.74
N ASP A 99 -4.39 18.65 2.56
CA ASP A 99 -3.09 19.28 2.45
C ASP A 99 -2.22 19.13 3.69
N ALA A 100 -2.81 19.36 4.86
CA ALA A 100 -2.12 19.26 6.13
C ALA A 100 -1.60 17.84 6.43
N VAL A 101 -2.39 16.81 6.12
CA VAL A 101 -2.03 15.40 6.40
C VAL A 101 -0.96 14.91 5.43
N ILE A 102 -1.02 15.36 4.16
CA ILE A 102 0.05 15.09 3.20
C ILE A 102 1.36 15.77 3.62
N ASP A 103 1.32 17.02 4.08
CA ASP A 103 2.52 17.75 4.54
C ASP A 103 3.13 17.09 5.78
N GLU A 104 2.30 16.59 6.70
CA GLU A 104 2.74 15.82 7.87
C GLU A 104 3.40 14.49 7.46
N ALA A 105 2.85 13.80 6.47
CA ALA A 105 3.46 12.58 5.93
C ALA A 105 4.82 12.86 5.30
N LEU A 106 4.95 13.92 4.48
CA LEU A 106 6.23 14.34 3.90
C LEU A 106 7.25 14.72 4.98
N ALA A 107 6.84 15.40 6.04
CA ALA A 107 7.71 15.71 7.17
C ALA A 107 8.16 14.44 7.89
N THR A 108 7.27 13.48 8.13
CA THR A 108 7.58 12.19 8.77
C THR A 108 8.56 11.37 7.93
N ILE A 109 8.35 11.30 6.62
CA ILE A 109 9.26 10.64 5.67
C ILE A 109 10.64 11.27 5.71
N ARG A 110 10.74 12.59 5.78
CA ARG A 110 12.01 13.31 5.80
C ARG A 110 12.74 13.17 7.14
N ASP A 111 12.03 13.39 8.25
CA ASP A 111 12.64 13.67 9.55
C ASP A 111 12.73 12.43 10.45
N GLU A 112 11.88 11.43 10.25
CA GLU A 112 11.77 10.29 11.17
C GLU A 112 12.05 8.94 10.51
N LEU A 113 11.47 8.70 9.33
CA LEU A 113 11.53 7.40 8.66
C LEU A 113 12.97 6.88 8.42
N PRO A 114 13.96 7.69 8.00
CA PRO A 114 15.31 7.18 7.73
C PRO A 114 15.94 6.55 8.98
N GLY A 115 15.77 7.17 10.14
CA GLY A 115 16.26 6.64 11.41
C GLY A 115 15.53 5.37 11.85
N ARG A 116 14.23 5.23 11.54
CA ARG A 116 13.45 4.02 11.83
C ARG A 116 13.92 2.85 10.96
N LEU A 117 14.07 3.07 9.66
CA LEU A 117 14.57 2.07 8.70
C LEU A 117 15.99 1.63 9.04
N GLN A 118 16.90 2.58 9.30
CA GLN A 118 18.30 2.26 9.63
C GLN A 118 18.39 1.34 10.85
N ARG A 119 17.62 1.61 11.91
CA ARG A 119 17.58 0.76 13.11
C ARG A 119 17.07 -0.65 12.80
N LEU A 120 15.99 -0.76 12.02
CA LEU A 120 15.44 -2.05 11.62
C LEU A 120 16.44 -2.86 10.78
N LEU A 121 17.00 -2.26 9.73
CA LEU A 121 17.94 -2.94 8.82
C LEU A 121 19.21 -3.40 9.55
N ALA A 122 19.72 -2.60 10.50
CA ALA A 122 20.84 -3.01 11.34
C ALA A 122 20.52 -4.26 12.19
N GLN A 123 19.30 -4.36 12.73
CA GLN A 123 18.88 -5.51 13.52
C GLN A 123 18.65 -6.75 12.66
N VAL A 124 18.07 -6.59 11.48
CA VAL A 124 17.96 -7.69 10.49
C VAL A 124 19.34 -8.21 10.12
N ARG A 125 20.28 -7.32 9.81
CA ARG A 125 21.66 -7.70 9.49
C ARG A 125 22.35 -8.41 10.66
N ALA A 126 22.13 -7.97 11.89
CA ALA A 126 22.69 -8.61 13.07
C ALA A 126 22.12 -10.02 13.29
N ALA A 127 20.81 -10.22 13.02
CA ALA A 127 20.15 -11.51 13.18
C ALA A 127 20.49 -12.51 12.05
N ALA A 128 20.76 -12.01 10.84
CA ALA A 128 21.08 -12.82 9.66
C ALA A 128 22.29 -12.24 8.89
N PRO A 129 23.51 -12.31 9.45
CA PRO A 129 24.69 -11.62 8.90
C PRO A 129 25.16 -12.16 7.54
N GLY A 130 24.85 -13.43 7.22
CA GLY A 130 25.17 -14.06 5.94
C GLY A 130 24.09 -13.92 4.87
N ALA A 131 22.92 -13.39 5.22
CA ALA A 131 21.81 -13.29 4.28
C ALA A 131 22.02 -12.13 3.30
N ARG A 132 21.59 -12.37 2.05
CA ARG A 132 21.35 -11.30 1.10
C ARG A 132 20.07 -10.57 1.52
N LEU A 133 20.16 -9.25 1.68
CA LEU A 133 19.04 -8.42 2.13
C LEU A 133 18.54 -7.59 0.95
N VAL A 134 17.26 -7.75 0.62
CA VAL A 134 16.57 -7.00 -0.42
C VAL A 134 15.51 -6.12 0.24
N VAL A 135 15.50 -4.83 -0.09
CA VAL A 135 14.49 -3.88 0.41
C VAL A 135 13.76 -3.30 -0.78
N THR A 136 12.44 -3.49 -0.81
CA THR A 136 11.62 -3.00 -1.94
C THR A 136 10.93 -1.68 -1.58
N GLY A 137 10.88 -0.76 -2.54
CA GLY A 137 10.11 0.46 -2.43
C GLY A 137 8.61 0.25 -2.69
N TYR A 138 7.89 1.36 -2.80
CA TYR A 138 6.46 1.39 -3.14
C TYR A 138 6.25 2.03 -4.52
N PRO A 139 5.22 1.62 -5.27
CA PRO A 139 4.90 2.23 -6.56
C PRO A 139 4.21 3.57 -6.37
N ARG A 140 4.12 4.35 -7.46
CA ARG A 140 3.18 5.47 -7.54
C ARG A 140 1.77 4.91 -7.66
N LEU A 141 0.84 5.44 -6.89
CA LEU A 141 -0.52 4.91 -6.90
C LEU A 141 -1.36 5.41 -8.06
N PHE A 142 -1.27 6.70 -8.39
CA PHE A 142 -2.20 7.35 -9.30
C PHE A 142 -1.52 7.73 -10.61
N ASN A 143 -2.29 7.74 -11.71
CA ASN A 143 -1.83 8.14 -13.03
C ASN A 143 -1.87 9.65 -13.30
N GLU A 144 -2.37 10.44 -12.34
CA GLU A 144 -2.53 11.90 -12.42
C GLU A 144 -3.44 12.40 -13.57
N VAL A 145 -4.36 11.54 -14.05
CA VAL A 145 -5.30 11.88 -15.12
C VAL A 145 -6.70 12.18 -14.57
N SER A 146 -7.30 11.23 -13.86
CA SER A 146 -8.66 11.35 -13.32
C SER A 146 -8.95 10.28 -12.26
N ASP A 147 -9.84 10.59 -11.32
CA ASP A 147 -10.45 9.55 -10.47
C ASP A 147 -11.41 8.70 -11.30
N CYS A 148 -11.37 7.38 -11.10
CA CYS A 148 -12.25 6.42 -11.76
C CYS A 148 -13.25 5.77 -10.79
N SER A 149 -13.24 6.13 -9.51
CA SER A 149 -14.24 5.66 -8.55
C SER A 149 -15.33 6.70 -8.33
N PRO A 150 -16.62 6.31 -8.38
CA PRO A 150 -17.73 7.19 -8.01
C PRO A 150 -17.86 7.39 -6.48
N PHE A 151 -17.02 6.75 -5.68
CA PHE A 151 -17.08 6.78 -4.21
C PHE A 151 -15.91 7.54 -3.57
N THR A 152 -14.92 7.93 -4.36
CA THR A 152 -13.80 8.74 -3.91
C THR A 152 -13.82 10.09 -4.61
N PHE A 153 -13.15 11.06 -4.00
CA PHE A 153 -13.15 12.45 -4.43
C PHE A 153 -11.73 12.93 -4.71
N VAL A 154 -10.86 12.06 -5.23
CA VAL A 154 -9.43 12.39 -5.36
C VAL A 154 -9.22 13.30 -6.57
N THR A 155 -8.75 14.52 -6.35
CA THR A 155 -8.45 15.46 -7.43
C THR A 155 -7.11 15.15 -8.12
N VAL A 156 -6.94 15.60 -9.37
CA VAL A 156 -5.64 15.54 -10.07
C VAL A 156 -4.53 16.28 -9.28
N ALA A 157 -4.87 17.35 -8.57
CA ALA A 157 -3.92 18.07 -7.73
C ALA A 157 -3.45 17.22 -6.54
N GLU A 158 -4.38 16.54 -5.86
CA GLU A 158 -4.05 15.58 -4.79
C GLU A 158 -3.28 14.39 -5.33
N MET A 159 -3.64 13.84 -6.50
CA MET A 159 -2.89 12.76 -7.15
C MET A 159 -1.41 13.12 -7.33
N ARG A 160 -1.11 14.35 -7.79
CA ARG A 160 0.28 14.84 -7.92
C ARG A 160 1.01 14.94 -6.58
N ARG A 161 0.30 15.37 -5.52
CA ARG A 161 0.87 15.43 -4.18
C ARG A 161 1.10 14.02 -3.62
N LEU A 162 0.20 13.08 -3.89
CA LEU A 162 0.34 11.66 -3.54
C LEU A 162 1.50 10.99 -4.31
N THR A 163 1.72 11.35 -5.58
CA THR A 163 2.93 10.96 -6.33
C THR A 163 4.18 11.47 -5.63
N THR A 164 4.18 12.73 -5.16
CA THR A 164 5.30 13.31 -4.41
C THR A 164 5.57 12.54 -3.11
N VAL A 165 4.52 12.16 -2.38
CA VAL A 165 4.64 11.32 -1.17
C VAL A 165 5.21 9.94 -1.51
N ALA A 166 4.70 9.28 -2.56
CA ALA A 166 5.17 7.96 -2.98
C ALA A 166 6.64 7.99 -3.41
N ASP A 167 7.05 9.01 -4.17
CA ASP A 167 8.44 9.22 -4.58
C ASP A 167 9.35 9.44 -3.36
N ALA A 168 8.97 10.34 -2.44
CA ALA A 168 9.73 10.60 -1.23
C ALA A 168 9.87 9.36 -0.33
N LEU A 169 8.79 8.57 -0.19
CA LEU A 169 8.80 7.32 0.56
C LEU A 169 9.75 6.30 -0.09
N ALA A 170 9.63 6.08 -1.40
CA ALA A 170 10.50 5.16 -2.13
C ALA A 170 11.97 5.58 -2.03
N GLU A 171 12.27 6.87 -2.17
CA GLU A 171 13.63 7.41 -2.04
C GLU A 171 14.20 7.19 -0.63
N ALA A 172 13.43 7.47 0.42
CA ALA A 172 13.87 7.24 1.80
C ALA A 172 14.14 5.75 2.09
N VAL A 173 13.29 4.86 1.57
CA VAL A 173 13.46 3.40 1.69
C VAL A 173 14.71 2.92 0.97
N LEU A 174 14.91 3.35 -0.28
CA LEU A 174 16.05 2.94 -1.10
C LEU A 174 17.38 3.52 -0.58
N ALA A 175 17.37 4.75 -0.08
CA ALA A 175 18.54 5.34 0.57
C ALA A 175 18.94 4.56 1.84
N ALA A 176 17.97 4.20 2.68
CA ALA A 176 18.23 3.39 3.87
C ALA A 176 18.74 1.97 3.52
N ALA A 177 18.28 1.40 2.40
CA ALA A 177 18.78 0.13 1.89
C ALA A 177 20.26 0.24 1.50
N ASP A 178 20.64 1.25 0.72
CA ASP A 178 22.03 1.50 0.30
C ASP A 178 22.95 1.73 1.52
N ASP A 179 22.55 2.60 2.45
CA ASP A 179 23.28 2.87 3.70
C ASP A 179 23.47 1.59 4.55
N GLY A 180 22.52 0.65 4.48
CA GLY A 180 22.54 -0.65 5.15
C GLY A 180 23.27 -1.76 4.38
N GLY A 181 23.82 -1.46 3.20
CA GLY A 181 24.43 -2.42 2.28
C GLY A 181 23.46 -3.50 1.79
N ALA A 182 22.17 -3.17 1.67
CA ALA A 182 21.13 -4.01 1.12
C ALA A 182 20.88 -3.67 -0.36
N ASP A 183 20.33 -4.63 -1.10
CA ASP A 183 19.88 -4.40 -2.47
C ASP A 183 18.54 -3.66 -2.45
N GLY A 184 18.52 -2.40 -2.89
CA GLY A 184 17.29 -1.63 -3.08
C GLY A 184 16.57 -2.00 -4.38
N VAL A 185 15.27 -2.28 -4.32
CA VAL A 185 14.42 -2.60 -5.47
C VAL A 185 13.39 -1.49 -5.66
N ASP A 186 13.63 -0.63 -6.64
CA ASP A 186 12.68 0.41 -7.05
C ASP A 186 11.62 -0.18 -7.99
N VAL A 187 10.36 -0.11 -7.59
CA VAL A 187 9.23 -0.62 -8.35
C VAL A 187 8.43 0.48 -9.05
N ARG A 188 8.81 1.77 -8.91
CA ARG A 188 8.08 2.88 -9.53
C ARG A 188 8.04 2.75 -11.04
N ALA A 189 9.21 2.63 -11.68
CA ALA A 189 9.30 2.49 -13.14
C ALA A 189 8.63 1.21 -13.67
N PRO A 190 8.78 0.02 -13.03
CA PRO A 190 8.00 -1.16 -13.38
C PRO A 190 6.48 -0.99 -13.33
N PHE A 191 5.95 -0.09 -12.49
CA PHE A 191 4.52 0.18 -12.34
C PHE A 191 4.02 1.34 -13.20
N ASP A 192 4.89 2.02 -13.97
CA ASP A 192 4.45 3.10 -14.87
C ASP A 192 3.54 2.54 -15.98
N GLY A 193 2.32 3.07 -16.10
CA GLY A 193 1.27 2.56 -16.98
C GLY A 193 0.40 1.45 -16.36
N HIS A 194 0.62 1.14 -15.09
CA HIS A 194 -0.11 0.16 -14.30
C HIS A 194 -0.65 0.75 -12.98
N GLN A 195 -0.77 2.07 -12.91
CA GLN A 195 -1.32 2.78 -11.76
C GLN A 195 -2.82 2.53 -11.61
N VAL A 196 -3.38 2.99 -10.49
CA VAL A 196 -4.83 3.04 -10.28
C VAL A 196 -5.48 3.82 -11.43
N CYS A 197 -6.59 3.27 -11.92
CA CYS A 197 -7.37 3.78 -13.05
C CYS A 197 -6.74 3.61 -14.45
N ASP A 198 -5.56 3.00 -14.59
CA ASP A 198 -5.04 2.61 -15.91
C ASP A 198 -5.77 1.36 -16.45
N ASP A 199 -5.80 1.22 -17.78
CA ASP A 199 -6.44 0.08 -18.46
C ASP A 199 -5.84 -1.28 -18.04
N ASP A 200 -4.54 -1.33 -17.78
CA ASP A 200 -3.81 -2.49 -17.25
C ASP A 200 -3.35 -2.24 -15.81
N ALA A 201 -4.27 -1.84 -14.93
CA ALA A 201 -3.95 -1.54 -13.54
C ALA A 201 -3.38 -2.75 -12.79
N TRP A 202 -2.22 -2.56 -12.16
CA TRP A 202 -1.62 -3.52 -11.22
C TRP A 202 -1.94 -3.22 -9.77
N LEU A 203 -2.59 -2.09 -9.52
CA LEU A 203 -3.06 -1.65 -8.22
C LEU A 203 -4.59 -1.65 -8.20
N HIS A 204 -5.15 -2.11 -7.09
CA HIS A 204 -6.56 -1.90 -6.82
C HIS A 204 -6.82 -0.40 -6.63
N GLY A 205 -7.92 0.10 -7.20
CA GLY A 205 -8.52 1.35 -6.71
C GLY A 205 -9.19 1.12 -5.36
N LEU A 206 -10.26 1.87 -5.07
CA LEU A 206 -11.18 1.45 -4.02
C LEU A 206 -11.74 0.06 -4.36
N SER A 207 -11.61 -0.89 -3.43
CA SER A 207 -11.99 -2.29 -3.67
C SER A 207 -12.74 -2.90 -2.49
N TRP A 208 -13.36 -4.06 -2.73
CA TRP A 208 -14.07 -4.85 -1.72
C TRP A 208 -13.50 -6.26 -1.74
N PRO A 209 -12.88 -6.72 -0.64
CA PRO A 209 -12.89 -6.11 0.69
C PRO A 209 -12.02 -4.84 0.82
N VAL A 210 -12.53 -3.86 1.57
CA VAL A 210 -11.94 -2.52 1.72
C VAL A 210 -10.43 -2.49 2.02
N PRO A 211 -9.87 -3.36 2.88
CA PRO A 211 -8.43 -3.36 3.14
C PRO A 211 -7.52 -3.69 1.95
N GLU A 212 -8.07 -4.19 0.82
CA GLU A 212 -7.30 -4.40 -0.42
C GLU A 212 -7.13 -3.13 -1.24
N SER A 213 -7.85 -2.05 -0.89
CA SER A 213 -7.80 -0.80 -1.64
C SER A 213 -6.37 -0.28 -1.73
N TYR A 214 -5.96 0.19 -2.91
CA TYR A 214 -4.63 0.73 -3.21
C TYR A 214 -3.46 -0.26 -3.11
N HIS A 215 -3.72 -1.55 -2.87
CA HIS A 215 -2.69 -2.58 -2.87
C HIS A 215 -2.47 -3.19 -4.26
N PRO A 216 -1.32 -3.85 -4.50
CA PRO A 216 -1.12 -4.59 -5.73
C PRO A 216 -2.10 -5.75 -5.87
N ASN A 217 -2.63 -5.94 -7.07
CA ASN A 217 -3.37 -7.15 -7.42
C ASN A 217 -2.39 -8.28 -7.78
N GLY A 218 -2.90 -9.43 -8.23
CA GLY A 218 -2.04 -10.57 -8.62
C GLY A 218 -1.00 -10.22 -9.69
N ALA A 219 -1.32 -9.36 -10.66
CA ALA A 219 -0.37 -8.89 -11.66
C ALA A 219 0.68 -7.96 -11.04
N GLY A 220 0.29 -7.04 -10.16
CA GLY A 220 1.21 -6.18 -9.43
C GLY A 220 2.18 -6.94 -8.52
N HIS A 221 1.71 -7.98 -7.83
CA HIS A 221 2.61 -8.87 -7.06
C HIS A 221 3.56 -9.66 -7.95
N ARG A 222 3.13 -10.05 -9.16
CA ARG A 222 4.04 -10.62 -10.17
C ARG A 222 5.08 -9.60 -10.66
N GLY A 223 4.69 -8.33 -10.78
CA GLY A 223 5.60 -7.21 -11.04
C GLY A 223 6.67 -7.08 -9.95
N TYR A 224 6.26 -7.04 -8.68
CA TYR A 224 7.16 -7.06 -7.53
C TYR A 224 8.12 -8.26 -7.54
N ALA A 225 7.60 -9.47 -7.76
CA ALA A 225 8.42 -10.69 -7.82
C ALA A 225 9.47 -10.60 -8.93
N THR A 226 9.08 -10.10 -10.11
CA THR A 226 9.97 -9.89 -11.25
C THR A 226 11.09 -8.89 -10.90
N SER A 227 10.76 -7.76 -10.27
CA SER A 227 11.75 -6.76 -9.85
C SER A 227 12.73 -7.30 -8.80
N VAL A 228 12.22 -8.04 -7.79
CA VAL A 228 13.06 -8.68 -6.77
C VAL A 228 13.97 -9.74 -7.38
N LEU A 229 13.44 -10.62 -8.23
CA LEU A 229 14.24 -11.67 -8.88
C LEU A 229 15.28 -11.08 -9.82
N SER A 230 14.97 -10.01 -10.54
CA SER A 230 15.94 -9.30 -11.37
C SER A 230 17.12 -8.77 -10.55
N ALA A 231 16.85 -8.17 -9.38
CA ALA A 231 17.91 -7.77 -8.44
C ALA A 231 18.73 -8.98 -7.95
N LEU A 232 18.08 -10.15 -7.80
CA LEU A 232 18.76 -11.39 -7.47
C LEU A 232 19.56 -12.02 -8.62
N GLY A 233 19.44 -11.51 -9.85
CA GLY A 233 20.05 -12.09 -11.06
C GLY A 233 19.29 -13.30 -11.60
N LEU A 234 18.00 -13.41 -11.26
CA LEU A 234 17.09 -14.48 -11.65
C LEU A 234 15.95 -13.95 -12.54
N ASP A 235 15.33 -14.86 -13.28
CA ASP A 235 14.16 -14.58 -14.11
C ASP A 235 12.90 -15.17 -13.46
N ILE A 236 11.76 -14.48 -13.55
CA ILE A 236 10.47 -14.95 -13.02
C ILE A 236 10.03 -16.30 -13.61
N ALA A 237 10.49 -16.64 -14.82
CA ALA A 237 10.27 -17.94 -15.44
C ALA A 237 10.79 -19.11 -14.57
N ALA A 238 11.77 -18.87 -13.69
CA ALA A 238 12.26 -19.89 -12.75
C ALA A 238 11.20 -20.29 -11.70
N ALA A 239 10.17 -19.49 -11.47
CA ALA A 239 9.06 -19.83 -10.58
C ALA A 239 7.94 -20.63 -11.28
N GLU A 240 7.89 -20.63 -12.61
CA GLU A 240 6.77 -21.19 -13.36
C GLU A 240 6.72 -22.71 -13.27
N GLY A 241 5.56 -23.26 -12.88
CA GLY A 241 5.35 -24.70 -12.75
C GLY A 241 6.10 -25.36 -11.58
N VAL A 242 6.76 -24.57 -10.74
CA VAL A 242 7.46 -25.04 -9.54
C VAL A 242 6.47 -25.07 -8.37
N SER A 243 6.39 -26.21 -7.68
CA SER A 243 5.57 -26.33 -6.48
C SER A 243 6.02 -25.30 -5.42
N PRO A 244 5.10 -24.70 -4.66
CA PRO A 244 5.47 -23.81 -3.57
C PRO A 244 6.42 -24.53 -2.60
N PRO A 245 7.49 -23.87 -2.12
CA PRO A 245 8.36 -24.43 -1.10
C PRO A 245 7.61 -24.53 0.24
N ASP A 246 8.21 -25.18 1.24
CA ASP A 246 7.59 -25.26 2.56
C ASP A 246 7.41 -23.84 3.13
N VAL A 247 6.17 -23.45 3.40
CA VAL A 247 5.81 -22.15 3.96
C VAL A 247 5.53 -22.28 5.44
N VAL A 248 6.27 -21.52 6.25
CA VAL A 248 6.02 -21.39 7.69
C VAL A 248 5.58 -19.97 7.96
N ASP A 249 4.34 -19.83 8.42
CA ASP A 249 3.79 -18.55 8.82
C ASP A 249 4.38 -18.07 10.16
N GLY A 250 4.79 -16.81 10.14
CA GLY A 250 5.23 -16.04 11.29
C GLY A 250 4.11 -15.55 12.21
N SER A 251 4.50 -14.85 13.27
CA SER A 251 3.53 -14.25 14.19
C SER A 251 2.71 -13.15 13.49
N CYS A 252 1.52 -12.84 14.02
CA CYS A 252 0.65 -11.80 13.48
C CYS A 252 0.62 -10.62 14.46
N VAL A 253 1.61 -9.75 14.35
CA VAL A 253 1.69 -8.49 15.11
C VAL A 253 1.68 -7.33 14.11
N GLY A 254 0.64 -6.51 14.18
CA GLY A 254 0.44 -5.33 13.35
C GLY A 254 -0.75 -4.53 13.85
N SER A 255 -0.72 -3.22 13.67
CA SER A 255 -1.72 -2.31 14.22
C SER A 255 -2.26 -1.31 13.20
N ALA A 256 -2.30 -1.65 11.90
CA ALA A 256 -2.82 -0.68 10.93
C ALA A 256 -4.26 -0.28 11.26
N PRO A 257 -4.57 1.03 11.15
CA PRO A 257 -5.95 1.47 11.10
C PRO A 257 -6.64 0.85 9.88
N GLY A 258 -7.92 0.51 10.03
CA GLY A 258 -8.74 0.11 8.89
C GLY A 258 -8.93 1.28 7.94
N PHE A 259 -8.92 1.01 6.64
CA PHE A 259 -9.45 1.97 5.68
C PHE A 259 -10.99 1.98 5.79
N GLU A 260 -11.58 3.17 5.85
CA GLU A 260 -13.03 3.39 5.89
C GLU A 260 -13.41 4.40 4.82
N LEU A 261 -14.57 4.18 4.20
CA LEU A 261 -15.09 5.12 3.21
C LEU A 261 -15.63 6.40 3.86
N PRO A 262 -15.63 7.53 3.12
CA PRO A 262 -16.26 8.76 3.59
C PRO A 262 -17.71 8.52 3.98
N ASP A 263 -18.11 8.96 5.19
CA ASP A 263 -19.52 9.05 5.57
C ASP A 263 -20.09 10.41 5.12
N LEU A 264 -20.63 10.41 3.89
CA LEU A 264 -21.23 11.57 3.24
C LEU A 264 -22.45 12.13 3.97
N VAL A 265 -23.11 11.32 4.80
CA VAL A 265 -24.31 11.71 5.55
C VAL A 265 -24.05 11.93 7.03
N SER A 266 -22.78 11.82 7.45
CA SER A 266 -22.36 12.12 8.82
C SER A 266 -22.67 13.58 9.19
N PRO A 267 -22.87 13.88 10.48
CA PRO A 267 -22.97 15.25 10.95
C PRO A 267 -21.75 16.10 10.61
N ARG A 268 -20.55 15.50 10.50
CA ARG A 268 -19.33 16.20 10.05
C ARG A 268 -19.50 16.64 8.60
N SER A 269 -19.88 15.72 7.70
CA SER A 269 -20.06 16.01 6.29
C SER A 269 -21.11 17.08 6.02
N LEU A 270 -22.30 16.94 6.62
CA LEU A 270 -23.40 17.87 6.40
C LEU A 270 -23.12 19.28 6.94
N ARG A 271 -22.39 19.40 8.06
CA ARG A 271 -21.94 20.72 8.55
C ARG A 271 -20.88 21.33 7.66
N GLY A 272 -19.95 20.53 7.17
CA GLY A 272 -18.93 20.95 6.22
C GLY A 272 -19.55 21.49 4.92
N ALA A 273 -20.48 20.73 4.34
CA ALA A 273 -21.25 21.15 3.17
C ALA A 273 -21.93 22.52 3.39
N ALA A 274 -22.62 22.70 4.51
CA ALA A 274 -23.26 23.97 4.86
C ALA A 274 -22.26 25.12 4.97
N ALA A 275 -21.09 24.88 5.58
CA ALA A 275 -20.04 25.89 5.74
C ALA A 275 -19.44 26.33 4.40
N CYS A 276 -19.39 25.42 3.41
CA CYS A 276 -18.98 25.69 2.03
C CYS A 276 -20.12 26.23 1.15
N GLY A 277 -21.31 26.50 1.69
CA GLY A 277 -22.44 27.06 0.94
C GLY A 277 -23.26 26.04 0.14
N LEU A 278 -23.00 24.74 0.32
CA LEU A 278 -23.80 23.67 -0.28
C LEU A 278 -25.08 23.42 0.53
N ASP A 279 -26.14 22.95 -0.13
CA ASP A 279 -27.39 22.52 0.52
C ASP A 279 -27.19 21.15 1.21
N PRO A 280 -27.22 21.06 2.55
CA PRO A 280 -26.99 19.81 3.26
C PRO A 280 -28.06 18.75 2.98
N ASP A 281 -29.31 19.14 2.70
CA ASP A 281 -30.37 18.19 2.39
C ASP A 281 -30.16 17.56 1.00
N ARG A 282 -29.62 18.32 0.05
CA ARG A 282 -29.18 17.82 -1.25
C ARG A 282 -28.00 16.85 -1.10
N VAL A 283 -26.96 17.23 -0.35
CA VAL A 283 -25.81 16.35 -0.08
C VAL A 283 -26.26 15.06 0.60
N ALA A 284 -27.13 15.14 1.60
CA ALA A 284 -27.61 13.95 2.31
C ALA A 284 -28.44 13.01 1.42
N ARG A 285 -29.21 13.56 0.46
CA ARG A 285 -29.97 12.76 -0.51
C ARG A 285 -29.05 12.04 -1.48
N LEU A 286 -28.09 12.75 -2.08
CA LEU A 286 -27.13 12.16 -3.01
C LEU A 286 -26.21 11.17 -2.30
N GLY A 287 -25.73 11.49 -1.10
CA GLY A 287 -24.91 10.60 -0.29
C GLY A 287 -25.60 9.28 0.03
N ARG A 288 -26.89 9.31 0.40
CA ARG A 288 -27.71 8.09 0.57
C ARG A 288 -27.84 7.29 -0.73
N ALA A 289 -28.06 7.96 -1.86
CA ALA A 289 -28.16 7.32 -3.16
C ALA A 289 -26.86 6.59 -3.53
N VAL A 290 -25.72 7.21 -3.26
CA VAL A 290 -24.41 6.61 -3.55
C VAL A 290 -24.09 5.49 -2.55
N GLN A 291 -24.25 5.70 -1.25
CA GLN A 291 -23.69 4.77 -0.23
C GLN A 291 -24.53 3.53 0.05
N ASP A 292 -25.86 3.59 -0.01
CA ASP A 292 -26.72 2.52 0.52
C ASP A 292 -28.15 2.49 -0.08
N ASP A 293 -28.29 2.68 -1.40
CA ASP A 293 -29.61 2.69 -2.04
C ASP A 293 -30.07 1.32 -2.59
N GLY A 294 -29.21 0.31 -2.47
CA GLY A 294 -29.47 -1.06 -2.93
C GLY A 294 -29.33 -1.28 -4.45
N ARG A 295 -29.00 -0.26 -5.25
CA ARG A 295 -28.76 -0.38 -6.68
C ARG A 295 -27.30 -0.78 -6.99
N PRO A 296 -27.06 -1.44 -8.15
CA PRO A 296 -25.72 -1.62 -8.70
C PRO A 296 -24.94 -0.29 -8.84
N GLU A 297 -23.62 -0.33 -8.73
CA GLU A 297 -22.74 0.86 -8.86
C GLU A 297 -22.94 1.61 -10.18
N ASN A 298 -23.06 0.89 -11.30
CA ASN A 298 -23.28 1.48 -12.61
C ASN A 298 -24.61 2.24 -12.75
N GLU A 299 -25.54 2.09 -11.78
CA GLU A 299 -26.81 2.82 -11.74
C GLU A 299 -26.76 4.06 -10.83
N ARG A 300 -25.67 4.26 -10.08
CA ARG A 300 -25.48 5.37 -9.12
C ARG A 300 -24.55 6.48 -9.64
N VAL A 301 -24.15 6.38 -10.92
CA VAL A 301 -23.14 7.25 -11.54
C VAL A 301 -23.60 8.71 -11.66
N GLU A 302 -24.90 8.95 -11.85
CA GLU A 302 -25.45 10.31 -11.95
C GLU A 302 -25.33 11.04 -10.61
N GLU A 303 -25.74 10.41 -9.52
CA GLU A 303 -25.68 10.99 -8.18
C GLU A 303 -24.23 11.16 -7.69
N ALA A 304 -23.36 10.21 -8.01
CA ALA A 304 -21.93 10.34 -7.78
C ALA A 304 -21.33 11.52 -8.57
N GLY A 305 -21.71 11.67 -9.84
CA GLY A 305 -21.28 12.80 -10.67
C GLY A 305 -21.73 14.15 -10.12
N GLU A 306 -22.94 14.24 -9.56
CA GLU A 306 -23.41 15.47 -8.89
C GLU A 306 -22.58 15.80 -7.65
N LEU A 307 -22.26 14.80 -6.81
CA LEU A 307 -21.40 14.98 -5.64
C LEU A 307 -19.98 15.39 -6.05
N GLN A 308 -19.44 14.78 -7.10
CA GLN A 308 -18.12 15.12 -7.64
C GLN A 308 -18.08 16.57 -8.13
N ALA A 309 -19.13 17.02 -8.84
CA ALA A 309 -19.22 18.41 -9.28
C ALA A 309 -19.25 19.40 -8.10
N MET A 310 -19.94 19.06 -7.01
CA MET A 310 -19.90 19.86 -5.77
C MET A 310 -18.51 19.89 -5.16
N HIS A 311 -17.80 18.76 -5.17
CA HIS A 311 -16.48 18.64 -4.58
C HIS A 311 -15.50 19.55 -5.32
N GLU A 312 -15.52 19.51 -6.66
CA GLU A 312 -14.67 20.37 -7.48
C GLU A 312 -15.00 21.85 -7.35
N GLU A 313 -16.28 22.21 -7.14
CA GLU A 313 -16.68 23.60 -6.87
C GLU A 313 -16.07 24.10 -5.56
N VAL A 314 -16.15 23.30 -4.49
CA VAL A 314 -15.58 23.63 -3.18
C VAL A 314 -14.05 23.66 -3.24
N ALA A 315 -13.40 22.69 -3.90
CA ALA A 315 -11.95 22.62 -4.02
C ALA A 315 -11.33 23.79 -4.81
N ARG A 316 -12.13 24.51 -5.62
CA ARG A 316 -11.69 25.68 -6.39
C ARG A 316 -11.86 27.02 -5.67
N GLY A 317 -12.69 27.07 -4.61
CA GLY A 317 -13.08 28.30 -3.91
C GLY A 317 -12.17 28.66 -2.75
#